data_AF-A0A961MP43-F1
#
_entry.id   AF-A0A961MP43-F1
#
_cell.length_a   1.000
_cell.length_b   1.000
_cell.length_c   1.000
_cell.angle_alpha   90.00
_cell.angle_beta   90.00
_cell.angle_gamma   90.00
#
_symmetry.space_group_name_H-M   'P 1'
#
loop_
_entity.id
_entity.type
_entity.pdbx_description
1 polymer ?
#
loop_
_entity_poly.entity_id
_entity_poly.type
_entity_poly.pdbx_seq_one_letter_code
_entity_poly.pdbx_strand_id
1 'polypeptide(L)'
;MVATLRFTLWLAVAVVAAAVLGWLFRAVLTRIAPANAARLLRSAPLSASFGMAVIVFYLLVAILAPTIAPFGEREVVGAQFMPASSEFLLGTDNLGRDMFSRLVFGVRNTVSIAFITTALAFAVGAVLGLLAATVSGW
;
A
#
# COMPACT_ATOMS: atom_id res chain seq x y z
N MET A 1 8.15 20.05 -27.84
CA MET A 1 7.82 21.10 -26.84
C MET A 1 6.49 20.82 -26.11
N VAL A 2 5.38 20.56 -26.82
CA VAL A 2 4.05 20.34 -26.19
C VAL A 2 3.98 19.09 -25.30
N ALA A 3 4.60 17.98 -25.69
CA ALA A 3 4.62 16.75 -24.88
C ALA A 3 5.34 16.92 -23.53
N THR A 4 6.48 17.61 -23.53
CA THR A 4 7.27 17.93 -22.34
C THR A 4 6.51 18.86 -21.39
N LEU A 5 5.78 19.85 -21.93
CA LEU A 5 4.94 20.75 -21.14
C LEU A 5 3.76 20.01 -20.49
N ARG A 6 3.09 19.11 -21.24
CA ARG A 6 2.02 18.28 -20.68
C ARG A 6 2.54 17.35 -19.58
N PHE A 7 3.69 16.71 -19.79
CA PHE A 7 4.30 15.84 -18.79
C PHE A 7 4.63 16.59 -17.50
N THR A 8 5.27 17.75 -17.59
CA THR A 8 5.62 18.58 -16.42
C THR A 8 4.39 19.08 -15.67
N LEU A 9 3.33 19.45 -16.39
CA LEU A 9 2.04 19.80 -15.77
C LEU A 9 1.42 18.62 -15.02
N TRP A 10 1.35 17.43 -15.63
CA TRP A 10 0.82 16.23 -14.97
C TRP A 10 1.65 15.81 -13.75
N LEU A 11 2.97 15.96 -13.84
CA LEU A 11 3.86 15.71 -12.71
C LEU A 11 3.58 16.67 -11.55
N ALA A 12 3.46 17.97 -11.84
CA ALA A 12 3.14 18.98 -10.83
C ALA A 12 1.77 18.69 -10.18
N VAL A 13 0.76 18.34 -10.97
CA VAL A 13 -0.57 17.95 -10.48
C VAL A 13 -0.48 16.73 -9.56
N ALA A 14 0.29 15.71 -9.94
CA ALA A 14 0.46 14.51 -9.12
C ALA A 14 1.13 14.82 -7.77
N VAL A 15 2.16 15.67 -7.75
CA VAL A 15 2.83 16.10 -6.52
C VAL A 15 1.89 16.89 -5.61
N VAL A 16 1.13 17.82 -6.17
CA VAL A 16 0.13 18.60 -5.43
C VAL A 16 -0.96 17.68 -4.86
N ALA A 17 -1.47 16.74 -5.66
CA ALA A 17 -2.46 15.78 -5.21
C ALA A 17 -1.95 14.90 -4.06
N ALA A 18 -0.70 14.42 -4.14
CA ALA A 18 -0.07 13.65 -3.06
C ALA A 18 0.07 14.49 -1.78
N ALA A 19 0.49 15.76 -1.91
CA ALA A 19 0.59 16.67 -0.77
C ALA A 19 -0.79 16.94 -0.14
N VAL A 20 -1.82 17.19 -0.94
CA VAL A 20 -3.20 17.40 -0.48
C VAL A 20 -3.73 16.15 0.22
N LEU A 21 -3.51 14.96 -0.35
CA LEU A 21 -3.92 13.70 0.26
C LEU A 21 -3.24 13.49 1.62
N GLY A 22 -1.92 13.70 1.70
CA GLY A 22 -1.18 13.61 2.96
C GLY A 22 -1.67 14.62 3.99
N TRP A 23 -1.99 15.85 3.58
CA TRP A 23 -2.54 16.88 4.45
C TRP A 23 -3.94 16.52 4.97
N LEU A 24 -4.85 16.08 4.09
CA LEU A 24 -6.20 15.67 4.45
C LEU A 24 -6.17 14.48 5.42
N PHE A 25 -5.36 13.47 5.10
CA PHE A 25 -5.20 12.29 5.95
C PHE A 25 -4.69 12.67 7.34
N ARG A 26 -3.65 13.52 7.42
CA ARG A 26 -3.17 14.06 8.69
C ARG A 26 -4.24 14.85 9.43
N ALA A 27 -4.99 15.71 8.74
CA ALA A 27 -6.05 16.50 9.34
C ALA A 27 -7.14 15.62 9.97
N VAL A 28 -7.56 14.55 9.27
CA VAL A 28 -8.50 13.55 9.79
C VAL A 28 -7.92 12.82 11.00
N LEU A 29 -6.69 12.29 10.90
CA LEU A 29 -6.07 11.56 12.00
C LEU A 29 -5.94 12.42 13.27
N THR A 30 -5.55 13.69 13.14
CA THR A 30 -5.41 14.58 14.32
C THR A 30 -6.73 14.93 15.01
N ARG A 31 -7.88 14.71 14.37
CA ARG A 31 -9.21 14.89 14.98
C ARG A 31 -9.65 13.67 15.78
N ILE A 32 -9.20 12.47 15.38
CA ILE A 32 -9.58 11.19 15.99
C ILE A 32 -8.56 10.76 17.05
N ALA A 33 -7.28 11.12 16.87
CA ALA A 33 -6.20 10.66 17.72
C ALA A 33 -6.17 11.35 19.10
N PRO A 34 -5.75 10.63 20.16
CA PRO A 34 -5.55 11.21 21.48
C PRO A 34 -4.44 12.27 21.48
N ALA A 35 -4.48 13.20 22.45
CA ALA A 35 -3.65 14.41 22.47
C ALA A 35 -2.14 14.17 22.25
N ASN A 36 -1.61 13.07 22.77
CA ASN A 36 -0.19 12.70 22.63
C ASN A 36 0.17 12.31 21.18
N ALA A 37 -0.66 11.47 20.55
CA ALA A 37 -0.47 11.04 19.17
C ALA A 37 -0.76 12.17 18.18
N ALA A 38 -1.75 13.01 18.46
CA ALA A 38 -2.06 14.19 17.65
C ALA A 38 -0.89 15.20 17.62
N ARG A 39 -0.14 15.34 18.72
CA ARG A 39 1.06 16.19 18.77
C ARG A 39 2.17 15.64 17.85
N LEU A 40 2.40 14.32 17.89
CA LEU A 40 3.39 13.65 17.04
C LEU A 40 3.04 13.73 15.55
N LEU A 41 1.77 13.50 15.20
CA LEU A 41 1.27 13.62 13.82
C LEU A 41 1.37 15.05 13.28
N ARG A 42 1.26 16.07 14.15
CA ARG A 42 1.44 17.47 13.76
C ARG A 42 2.91 17.85 13.51
N SER A 43 3.85 17.21 14.20
CA SER A 43 5.28 17.42 13.95
C SER A 43 5.80 16.66 12.72
N ALA A 44 5.09 15.64 12.24
CA ALA A 44 5.54 14.85 11.10
C ALA A 44 5.46 15.62 9.77
N PRO A 45 6.43 15.43 8.85
CA PRO A 45 6.41 16.04 7.52
C PRO A 45 5.23 15.52 6.68
N LEU A 46 4.83 16.31 5.67
CA LEU A 46 3.70 15.97 4.81
C LEU A 46 3.93 14.68 4.01
N SER A 47 5.19 14.42 3.63
CA SER A 47 5.62 13.19 2.95
C SER A 47 5.37 11.94 3.80
N ALA A 48 5.66 12.00 5.10
CA ALA A 48 5.38 10.89 6.02
C ALA A 48 3.87 10.66 6.18
N SER A 49 3.07 11.73 6.19
CA SER A 49 1.61 11.62 6.27
C SER A 49 1.02 10.97 5.01
N PHE A 50 1.53 11.33 3.84
CA PHE A 50 1.17 10.68 2.58
C PHE A 50 1.55 9.20 2.56
N GLY A 51 2.78 8.86 2.96
CA GLY A 51 3.22 7.46 3.05
C GLY A 51 2.34 6.63 3.98
N MET A 52 1.95 7.19 5.13
CA MET A 52 1.02 6.54 6.06
C MET A 52 -0.37 6.34 5.43
N ALA A 53 -0.88 7.33 4.69
CA ALA A 53 -2.14 7.19 3.97
C ALA A 53 -2.10 6.04 2.95
N VAL A 54 -1.00 5.91 2.20
CA VAL A 54 -0.80 4.84 1.22
C VAL A 54 -0.73 3.47 1.90
N ILE A 55 -0.01 3.34 3.01
CA ILE A 55 0.07 2.09 3.77
C ILE A 55 -1.31 1.69 4.30
N VAL A 56 -2.05 2.64 4.89
CA VAL A 56 -3.42 2.39 5.38
C VAL A 56 -4.34 1.96 4.23
N PHE A 57 -4.24 2.61 3.09
CA PHE A 57 -4.99 2.21 1.89
C PHE A 57 -4.67 0.77 1.48
N TYR A 58 -3.40 0.38 1.38
CA TYR A 58 -3.03 -1.00 1.02
C TYR A 58 -3.46 -2.02 2.07
N LEU A 59 -3.42 -1.67 3.37
CA LEU A 59 -3.95 -2.53 4.43
C LEU A 59 -5.46 -2.75 4.28
N LEU A 60 -6.22 -1.68 3.99
CA LEU A 60 -7.66 -1.79 3.75
C LEU A 60 -7.95 -2.67 2.54
N VAL A 61 -7.24 -2.48 1.42
CA VAL A 61 -7.38 -3.32 0.23
C VAL A 61 -7.01 -4.78 0.54
N ALA A 62 -5.93 -5.03 1.28
CA ALA A 62 -5.49 -6.37 1.64
C ALA A 62 -6.53 -7.12 2.51
N ILE A 63 -7.13 -6.43 3.48
CA ILE A 63 -8.14 -7.01 4.39
C ILE A 63 -9.46 -7.22 3.65
N LEU A 64 -9.90 -6.24 2.86
CA LEU A 64 -11.15 -6.26 2.12
C LEU A 64 -11.02 -6.95 0.75
N ALA A 65 -9.86 -7.51 0.42
CA ALA A 65 -9.60 -8.23 -0.82
C ALA A 65 -10.71 -9.24 -1.19
N PRO A 66 -11.15 -10.16 -0.30
CA PRO A 66 -12.20 -11.13 -0.65
C PRO A 66 -13.58 -10.50 -0.89
N THR A 67 -13.82 -9.27 -0.43
CA THR A 67 -15.08 -8.55 -0.67
C THR A 67 -15.02 -7.60 -1.87
N ILE A 68 -13.83 -7.13 -2.22
CA ILE A 68 -13.59 -6.20 -3.34
C ILE A 68 -13.40 -6.97 -4.65
N ALA A 69 -12.75 -8.14 -4.60
CA ALA A 69 -12.49 -8.94 -5.78
C ALA A 69 -13.77 -9.64 -6.27
N PRO A 70 -14.16 -9.49 -7.55
CA PRO A 70 -15.33 -10.18 -8.11
C PRO A 70 -15.14 -11.70 -8.24
N PHE A 71 -13.90 -12.17 -8.39
CA PHE A 71 -13.57 -13.58 -8.62
C PHE A 71 -12.49 -14.08 -7.65
N GLY A 72 -12.38 -15.41 -7.48
CA GLY A 72 -11.34 -16.02 -6.65
C GLY A 72 -9.92 -15.81 -7.19
N GLU A 73 -8.91 -15.74 -6.30
CA GLU A 73 -7.49 -15.50 -6.65
C GLU A 73 -6.94 -16.44 -7.75
N ARG A 74 -7.40 -17.70 -7.75
CA ARG A 74 -6.95 -18.75 -8.68
C ARG A 74 -8.04 -19.26 -9.60
N GLU A 75 -9.19 -18.60 -9.59
CA GLU A 75 -10.34 -19.04 -10.36
C GLU A 75 -10.15 -18.68 -11.84
N VAL A 76 -10.35 -19.67 -12.71
CA VAL A 76 -10.32 -19.49 -14.16
C VAL A 76 -11.74 -19.22 -14.61
N VAL A 77 -11.97 -18.02 -15.14
CA VAL A 77 -13.31 -17.45 -15.34
C VAL A 77 -13.59 -17.09 -16.80
N GLY A 78 -12.56 -17.03 -17.64
CA GLY A 78 -12.71 -16.69 -19.05
C GLY A 78 -11.65 -17.33 -19.95
N ALA A 79 -11.65 -16.92 -21.22
CA ALA A 79 -10.62 -17.28 -22.17
C ALA A 79 -9.30 -16.53 -21.87
N GLN A 80 -8.20 -17.00 -22.44
CA GLN A 80 -6.89 -16.36 -22.29
C GLN A 80 -6.87 -14.98 -22.97
N PHE A 81 -6.26 -13.99 -22.32
CA PHE A 81 -6.04 -12.64 -22.89
C PHE A 81 -7.30 -11.94 -23.41
N MET A 82 -8.43 -12.09 -22.70
CA MET A 82 -9.62 -11.30 -23.02
C MET A 82 -9.37 -9.82 -22.72
N PRO A 83 -9.83 -8.90 -23.59
CA PRO A 83 -9.69 -7.47 -23.37
C PRO A 83 -10.53 -7.00 -22.18
N ALA A 84 -10.22 -5.79 -21.69
CA ALA A 84 -11.00 -5.16 -20.63
C ALA A 84 -12.46 -5.00 -21.05
N SER A 85 -13.38 -5.51 -20.23
CA SER A 85 -14.83 -5.48 -20.45
C SER A 85 -15.55 -5.15 -19.15
N SER A 86 -16.87 -4.99 -19.20
CA SER A 86 -17.69 -4.79 -17.99
C SER A 86 -17.66 -5.99 -17.04
N GLU A 87 -17.33 -7.17 -17.56
CA GLU A 87 -17.19 -8.41 -16.80
C GLU A 87 -15.76 -8.58 -16.27
N PHE A 88 -14.76 -8.27 -17.08
CA PHE A 88 -13.34 -8.30 -16.70
C PHE A 88 -12.75 -6.90 -16.75
N LEU A 89 -12.80 -6.18 -15.63
CA LEU A 89 -12.40 -4.75 -15.53
C LEU A 89 -11.02 -4.45 -16.14
N LEU A 90 -10.07 -5.38 -16.01
CA LEU A 90 -8.72 -5.26 -16.55
C LEU A 90 -8.38 -6.36 -17.57
N GLY A 91 -9.38 -7.14 -17.99
CA GLY A 91 -9.18 -8.32 -18.83
C GLY A 91 -8.70 -9.54 -18.07
N THR A 92 -8.39 -10.60 -18.81
CA THR A 92 -7.90 -11.87 -18.25
C THR A 92 -6.43 -12.10 -18.55
N ASP A 93 -5.78 -12.90 -17.70
CA ASP A 93 -4.39 -13.30 -17.89
C ASP A 93 -4.23 -14.45 -18.91
N ASN A 94 -2.99 -14.95 -19.04
CA ASN A 94 -2.64 -16.07 -19.92
C ASN A 94 -3.31 -17.42 -19.53
N LEU A 95 -3.90 -17.51 -18.34
CA LEU A 95 -4.62 -18.69 -17.86
C LEU A 95 -6.14 -18.48 -17.86
N GLY A 96 -6.63 -17.31 -18.29
CA GLY A 96 -8.05 -16.98 -18.28
C GLY A 96 -8.60 -16.55 -16.91
N ARG A 97 -7.72 -16.09 -16.01
CA ARG A 97 -8.10 -15.55 -14.69
C ARG A 97 -8.25 -14.04 -14.75
N ASP A 98 -9.18 -13.49 -13.99
CA ASP A 98 -9.40 -12.04 -13.92
C ASP A 98 -8.17 -11.29 -13.35
N MET A 99 -7.66 -10.32 -14.11
CA MET A 99 -6.47 -9.56 -13.72
C MET A 99 -6.74 -8.62 -12.54
N PHE A 100 -7.94 -8.05 -12.43
CA PHE A 100 -8.27 -7.14 -11.34
C PHE A 100 -8.25 -7.85 -9.98
N SER A 101 -8.95 -8.99 -9.88
CA SER A 101 -8.96 -9.83 -8.69
C SER A 101 -7.53 -10.25 -8.31
N ARG A 102 -6.72 -10.64 -9.29
CA ARG A 102 -5.31 -11.00 -9.06
C ARG A 102 -4.47 -9.86 -8.51
N LEU A 103 -4.68 -8.61 -8.95
CA LEU A 103 -3.98 -7.46 -8.38
C LEU A 103 -4.42 -7.19 -6.95
N VAL A 104 -5.72 -7.28 -6.65
CA VAL A 104 -6.26 -7.09 -5.30
C VAL A 104 -5.73 -8.14 -4.32
N PHE A 105 -5.78 -9.43 -4.70
CA PHE A 105 -5.17 -10.50 -3.90
C PHE A 105 -3.64 -10.40 -3.86
N GLY A 106 -3.01 -9.86 -4.90
CA GLY A 106 -1.58 -9.54 -4.93
C GLY A 106 -1.19 -8.57 -3.82
N VAL A 107 -1.97 -7.49 -3.61
CA VAL A 107 -1.76 -6.54 -2.49
C VAL A 107 -1.79 -7.27 -1.16
N ARG A 108 -2.78 -8.16 -0.94
CA ARG A 108 -2.89 -8.95 0.28
C ARG A 108 -1.65 -9.81 0.54
N ASN A 109 -1.18 -10.52 -0.48
CA ASN A 109 0.00 -11.39 -0.35
C ASN A 109 1.28 -10.58 -0.10
N THR A 110 1.50 -9.50 -0.85
CA THR A 110 2.70 -8.66 -0.69
C THR A 110 2.76 -8.01 0.68
N VAL A 111 1.65 -7.44 1.15
CA VAL A 111 1.59 -6.80 2.48
C VAL A 111 1.82 -7.83 3.59
N SER A 112 1.23 -9.03 3.46
CA SER A 112 1.41 -10.11 4.45
C SER A 112 2.87 -10.56 4.54
N ILE A 113 3.51 -10.75 3.39
CA ILE A 113 4.93 -11.13 3.32
C ILE A 113 5.81 -10.05 3.94
N ALA A 114 5.63 -8.78 3.53
CA ALA A 114 6.41 -7.66 4.05
C ALA A 114 6.28 -7.51 5.57
N PHE A 115 5.09 -7.74 6.10
CA PHE A 115 4.85 -7.71 7.54
C PHE A 115 5.58 -8.84 8.27
N ILE A 116 5.43 -10.08 7.80
CA ILE A 116 6.07 -11.27 8.41
C ILE A 116 7.60 -11.15 8.38
N THR A 117 8.16 -10.74 7.25
CA THR A 117 9.63 -10.61 7.11
C THR A 117 10.17 -9.51 8.02
N THR A 118 9.48 -8.37 8.13
CA THR A 118 9.87 -7.27 9.03
C THR A 118 9.78 -7.70 10.49
N ALA A 119 8.70 -8.38 10.89
CA ALA A 119 8.53 -8.88 12.25
C ALA A 119 9.63 -9.90 12.62
N LEU A 120 9.96 -10.81 11.70
CA LEU A 120 11.03 -11.78 11.90
C LEU A 120 12.39 -11.10 12.00
N ALA A 121 12.70 -10.15 11.12
CA ALA A 121 13.95 -9.39 11.15
C ALA A 121 14.09 -8.61 12.47
N PHE A 122 13.00 -8.00 12.95
CA PHE A 122 12.98 -7.32 14.24
C PHE A 122 13.19 -8.28 15.40
N ALA A 123 12.52 -9.44 15.41
CA ALA A 123 12.66 -10.43 16.46
C ALA A 123 14.10 -10.98 16.54
N VAL A 124 14.67 -11.38 15.39
CA VAL A 124 16.05 -11.86 15.31
C VAL A 124 17.02 -10.76 15.70
N GLY A 125 16.86 -9.54 15.17
CA GLY A 125 17.71 -8.40 15.50
C GLY A 125 17.65 -8.03 16.99
N ALA A 126 16.47 -8.09 17.61
CA ALA A 126 16.29 -7.85 19.04
C ALA A 126 16.97 -8.93 19.89
N VAL A 127 16.80 -10.21 19.55
CA VAL A 127 17.46 -11.32 20.25
C VAL A 127 18.98 -11.21 20.14
N LEU A 128 19.51 -11.00 18.93
CA LEU A 128 20.95 -10.84 18.71
C LEU A 128 21.49 -9.58 19.41
N GLY A 129 20.74 -8.47 19.39
CA GLY A 129 21.10 -7.25 20.09
C GLY A 129 21.16 -7.43 21.61
N LEU A 130 20.18 -8.13 22.19
CA LEU A 130 20.19 -8.47 23.61
C LEU A 130 21.34 -9.41 23.97
N LEU A 131 21.63 -10.42 23.13
CA LEU A 131 22.77 -11.31 23.32
C LEU A 131 24.11 -10.56 23.22
N ALA A 132 24.26 -9.65 22.26
CA ALA A 132 25.46 -8.82 22.15
C ALA A 132 25.63 -7.90 23.37
N ALA A 133 24.53 -7.37 23.90
CA ALA A 133 24.54 -6.54 25.10
C ALA A 133 24.92 -7.33 26.37
N THR A 134 24.50 -8.59 26.49
CA THR A 134 24.79 -9.43 27.67
C THR A 134 26.15 -10.14 27.61
N VAL A 135 26.61 -10.51 26.41
CA VAL A 135 27.91 -11.19 26.23
C VAL A 135 29.10 -10.21 26.24
N SER A 136 28.84 -8.89 26.27
CA SER A 136 29.83 -7.80 26.37
C SER A 136 30.99 -7.93 25.38
N GLY A 137 30.84 -7.31 24.22
CA GLY A 137 31.85 -7.27 23.17
C GLY A 137 32.10 -5.88 22.58
N TRP A 138 31.90 -4.81 23.36
CA TRP A 138 32.67 -3.54 23.33
C TRP A 138 32.77 -3.03 24.76
#